data_AF-X1A2P9-F1
#
_entry.id   AF-X1A2P9-F1
#
_cell.length_a   1.000
_cell.length_b   1.000
_cell.length_c   1.000
_cell.angle_alpha   90.00
_cell.angle_beta   90.00
_cell.angle_gamma   90.00
#
_symmetry.space_group_name_H-M   'P 1'
#
loop_
_entity.id
_entity.type
_entity.pdbx_description
1 polymer ?
#
loop_
_entity_poly.entity_id
_entity_poly.type
_entity_poly.pdbx_seq_one_letter_code
_entity_poly.pdbx_strand_id
1 'polypeptide(L)'
;MSIYSLSKYKYSHSELTESSVINSQFTQLQYQGWELAGSSKPYLRTYFKNGDWNPDSDKSTCGEWVNYGCKNVSKHTNNLVTDIPNPVFIKPTKLNCNRLRCSECYTRASYSRSVKITRRIKYFQQTNEFSNSRSFLKETHVIVSPRVEIQDTYESIRSKVVKLLQDVGVIGGVLIVHHFRCQDRKYDKKGLHFHCVGYSSRALVRGSEVKRQFQESNFAIVKNMGKRKSVQKTVSYLLSHCSVNKTKHTITWFGKLSYSQLKNPKATEYEVEQLEKVRCCPICQARLVKLGYVGTDRPPTDIGYGIESDWVKI
;
A
#
# COMPACT_ATOMS: atom_id res chain seq x y z
N MET A 1 17.07 -61.83 -14.68
CA MET A 1 15.98 -61.38 -15.57
C MET A 1 15.95 -59.87 -15.55
N SER A 2 16.17 -59.31 -16.73
CA SER A 2 16.07 -57.88 -17.10
C SER A 2 14.58 -57.42 -16.99
N ILE A 3 14.08 -56.20 -17.23
CA ILE A 3 14.44 -55.04 -18.07
C ILE A 3 13.40 -53.93 -17.64
N TYR A 4 13.62 -52.62 -17.49
CA TYR A 4 13.87 -51.54 -18.46
C TYR A 4 14.06 -50.24 -17.65
N SER A 5 15.21 -49.57 -17.71
CA SER A 5 15.58 -48.51 -18.68
C SER A 5 14.85 -47.17 -18.50
N LEU A 6 15.40 -46.32 -17.61
CA LEU A 6 15.20 -44.86 -17.68
C LEU A 6 15.93 -44.35 -18.92
N SER A 7 15.17 -43.99 -19.95
CA SER A 7 15.70 -43.52 -21.23
C SER A 7 16.36 -42.15 -21.10
N LYS A 8 17.64 -42.16 -21.47
CA LYS A 8 18.45 -41.11 -22.08
C LYS A 8 17.63 -39.93 -22.65
N TYR A 9 17.73 -38.78 -22.00
CA TYR A 9 18.02 -37.53 -22.70
C TYR A 9 19.21 -36.85 -21.99
N LYS A 10 20.41 -37.24 -22.44
CA LYS A 10 21.58 -36.36 -22.38
C LYS A 10 21.21 -35.12 -23.19
N TYR A 11 20.79 -34.04 -22.54
CA TYR A 11 20.87 -32.74 -23.18
C TYR A 11 22.35 -32.40 -23.33
N SER A 12 22.74 -32.19 -24.59
CA SER A 12 24.08 -31.81 -25.01
C SER A 12 24.55 -30.59 -24.22
N HIS A 13 25.71 -30.72 -23.60
CA HIS A 13 26.42 -29.64 -22.90
C HIS A 13 27.12 -28.68 -23.88
N SER A 14 26.46 -28.31 -24.98
CA SER A 14 27.11 -27.53 -26.03
C SER A 14 26.16 -26.76 -26.93
N GLU A 15 25.06 -26.22 -26.38
CA GLU A 15 24.38 -25.05 -26.95
C GLU A 15 23.80 -24.21 -25.79
N LEU A 16 24.68 -23.70 -24.92
CA LEU A 16 24.40 -22.51 -24.11
C LEU A 16 24.46 -21.29 -25.04
N THR A 17 23.62 -21.31 -26.08
CA THR A 17 23.57 -20.25 -27.09
C THR A 17 22.69 -19.11 -26.55
N GLU A 18 23.03 -17.91 -26.98
CA GLU A 18 22.60 -16.58 -26.55
C GLU A 18 21.16 -16.42 -26.03
N SER A 19 20.22 -17.26 -26.46
CA SER A 19 18.84 -17.35 -25.98
C SER A 19 18.70 -17.48 -24.45
N SER A 20 19.56 -18.25 -23.78
CA SER A 20 19.52 -18.40 -22.31
C SER A 20 20.00 -17.15 -21.58
N VAL A 21 21.01 -16.46 -22.14
CA VAL A 21 21.57 -15.20 -21.63
C VAL A 21 20.57 -14.06 -21.85
N ILE A 22 19.97 -13.98 -23.05
CA ILE A 22 18.89 -13.05 -23.39
C ILE A 22 17.68 -13.27 -22.47
N ASN A 23 17.26 -14.51 -22.25
CA ASN A 23 16.19 -14.85 -21.28
C ASN A 23 16.53 -14.33 -19.88
N SER A 24 17.76 -14.52 -19.39
CA SER A 24 18.16 -14.02 -18.06
C SER A 24 18.14 -12.49 -17.97
N GLN A 25 18.53 -11.79 -19.04
CA GLN A 25 18.54 -10.32 -19.13
C GLN A 25 17.11 -9.74 -19.18
N PHE A 26 16.20 -10.33 -19.95
CA PHE A 26 14.80 -9.89 -19.99
C PHE A 26 14.05 -10.23 -18.70
N THR A 27 14.34 -11.38 -18.09
CA THR A 27 13.79 -11.71 -16.77
C THR A 27 14.26 -10.70 -15.72
N GLN A 28 15.44 -10.07 -15.85
CA GLN A 28 15.88 -8.99 -14.95
C GLN A 28 15.08 -7.69 -15.13
N LEU A 29 14.64 -7.34 -16.34
CA LEU A 29 13.95 -6.06 -16.61
C LEU A 29 12.64 -5.89 -15.83
N GLN A 30 11.83 -6.95 -15.69
CA GLN A 30 10.58 -6.88 -14.93
C GLN A 30 10.81 -6.66 -13.43
N TYR A 31 11.94 -7.14 -12.87
CA TYR A 31 12.28 -6.97 -11.45
C TYR A 31 13.16 -5.75 -11.17
N GLN A 32 13.65 -5.06 -12.20
CA GLN A 32 14.59 -3.96 -12.05
C GLN A 32 14.00 -2.80 -11.23
N GLY A 33 14.68 -2.44 -10.16
CA GLY A 33 14.32 -1.32 -9.28
C GLY A 33 13.07 -1.54 -8.43
N TRP A 34 12.49 -2.74 -8.43
CA TRP A 34 11.43 -3.11 -7.49
C TRP A 34 12.03 -3.57 -6.18
N GLU A 35 11.46 -3.08 -5.08
CA GLU A 35 11.84 -3.43 -3.72
C GLU A 35 10.59 -3.83 -2.93
N LEU A 36 10.77 -4.46 -1.77
CA LEU A 36 9.66 -4.77 -0.86
C LEU A 36 9.20 -3.48 -0.15
N ALA A 37 7.91 -3.34 0.14
CA ALA A 37 7.46 -2.27 1.03
C ALA A 37 8.26 -2.26 2.34
N GLY A 38 8.69 -1.06 2.78
CA GLY A 38 9.51 -0.89 3.97
C GLY A 38 11.02 -1.19 3.80
N SER A 39 11.50 -1.52 2.59
CA SER A 39 12.93 -1.81 2.36
C SER A 39 13.85 -0.58 2.36
N SER A 40 13.34 0.57 1.92
CA SER A 40 14.17 1.76 1.75
C SER A 40 14.31 2.51 3.08
N LYS A 41 15.51 3.04 3.33
CA LYS A 41 15.74 4.01 4.40
C LYS A 41 14.76 5.20 4.28
N PRO A 42 14.44 5.85 5.40
CA PRO A 42 13.50 6.96 5.39
C PRO A 42 13.96 8.09 4.49
N TYR A 43 13.00 8.65 3.74
CA TYR A 43 13.31 9.68 2.75
C TYR A 43 13.58 11.02 3.44
N LEU A 44 14.53 11.79 2.90
CA LEU A 44 14.81 13.15 3.35
C LEU A 44 13.65 14.10 3.05
N ARG A 45 13.11 14.74 4.08
CA ARG A 45 12.23 15.89 3.92
C ARG A 45 13.06 17.17 4.08
N THR A 46 14.06 17.37 3.23
CA THR A 46 14.71 18.69 3.19
C THR A 46 13.78 19.65 2.47
N TYR A 47 13.29 20.63 3.24
CA TYR A 47 12.77 21.87 2.69
C TYR A 47 13.93 22.56 1.95
N PHE A 48 13.63 23.03 0.75
CA PHE A 48 14.53 23.85 -0.05
C PHE A 48 14.81 25.17 0.67
N LYS A 49 16.03 25.34 1.17
CA LYS A 49 16.71 26.63 1.21
C LYS A 49 17.98 26.43 0.38
N ASN A 50 18.04 27.06 -0.79
CA ASN A 50 19.25 27.25 -1.61
C ASN A 50 19.74 26.06 -2.46
N GLY A 51 18.85 25.48 -3.29
CA GLY A 51 19.25 24.96 -4.61
C GLY A 51 19.97 23.61 -4.72
N ASP A 52 20.76 23.17 -3.74
CA ASP A 52 21.58 21.97 -3.92
C ASP A 52 20.94 20.70 -3.32
N TRP A 53 20.64 19.74 -4.20
CA TRP A 53 20.16 18.41 -3.84
C TRP A 53 21.33 17.59 -3.32
N ASN A 54 21.45 17.45 -2.00
CA ASN A 54 22.38 16.49 -1.40
C ASN A 54 21.62 15.21 -0.98
N PRO A 55 21.61 14.16 -1.81
CA PRO A 55 20.96 12.88 -1.51
C PRO A 55 21.60 12.12 -0.35
N ASP A 56 22.81 12.50 0.07
CA ASP A 56 23.61 11.84 1.11
C ASP A 56 23.60 12.58 2.45
N SER A 57 22.79 13.65 2.60
CA SER A 57 22.61 14.27 3.92
C SER A 57 21.71 13.38 4.80
N ASP A 58 22.20 12.83 5.90
CA ASP A 58 21.50 11.87 6.79
C ASP A 58 20.28 12.45 7.59
N LYS A 59 19.68 13.57 7.17
CA LYS A 59 18.71 14.36 7.95
C LYS A 59 17.23 13.97 7.74
N SER A 60 16.88 12.68 7.71
CA SER A 60 15.47 12.29 7.62
C SER A 60 14.79 12.35 8.98
N THR A 61 13.75 13.17 9.13
CA THR A 61 12.97 13.26 10.37
C THR A 61 11.85 12.22 10.47
N CYS A 62 11.77 11.28 9.52
CA CYS A 62 10.75 10.22 9.59
C CYS A 62 11.04 9.27 10.74
N GLY A 63 10.00 8.95 11.52
CA GLY A 63 10.14 8.12 12.71
C GLY A 63 10.49 8.92 13.97
N GLU A 64 11.01 10.15 13.83
CA GLU A 64 11.26 11.04 14.97
C GLU A 64 9.95 11.42 15.69
N TRP A 65 10.05 11.52 17.00
CA TRP A 65 8.96 11.99 17.85
C TRP A 65 8.94 13.50 17.90
N VAL A 66 7.75 14.07 17.70
CA VAL A 66 7.46 15.47 17.97
C VAL A 66 6.27 15.57 18.90
N ASN A 67 6.30 16.57 19.78
CA ASN A 67 5.21 16.82 20.71
C ASN A 67 4.31 17.91 20.14
N TYR A 68 3.04 17.59 19.97
CA TYR A 68 1.98 18.59 19.76
C TYR A 68 1.23 18.74 21.07
N GLY A 69 0.80 19.95 21.43
CA GLY A 69 0.11 20.14 22.68
C GLY A 69 -0.60 21.47 22.81
N CYS A 70 -1.17 21.71 23.99
CA CYS A 70 -1.88 22.93 24.30
C CYS A 70 -1.40 23.52 25.62
N LYS A 71 -0.82 24.74 25.54
CA LYS A 71 -0.39 25.55 26.69
C LYS A 71 -1.45 26.55 27.17
N ASN A 72 -2.71 26.42 26.74
CA ASN A 72 -3.77 27.31 27.18
C ASN A 72 -4.29 26.93 28.57
N VAL A 73 -3.36 26.86 29.52
CA VAL A 73 -3.53 26.27 30.85
C VAL A 73 -4.61 26.96 31.67
N SER A 74 -4.83 28.26 31.46
CA SER A 74 -5.90 29.03 32.10
C SER A 74 -7.30 28.54 31.73
N LYS A 75 -7.46 27.88 30.57
CA LYS A 75 -8.71 27.24 30.14
C LYS A 75 -8.74 25.74 30.44
N HIS A 76 -7.75 25.22 31.15
CA HIS A 76 -7.67 23.83 31.58
C HIS A 76 -8.05 23.68 33.06
N THR A 77 -9.07 24.43 33.48
CA THR A 77 -9.64 24.38 34.83
C THR A 77 -10.56 23.15 34.96
N ASN A 78 -10.55 22.52 36.14
CA ASN A 78 -11.42 21.37 36.46
C ASN A 78 -11.29 20.18 35.50
N ASN A 79 -10.07 19.75 35.16
CA ASN A 79 -9.91 18.52 34.39
C ASN A 79 -10.09 17.29 35.32
N LEU A 80 -10.91 16.31 34.90
CA LEU A 80 -11.17 15.06 35.62
C LEU A 80 -10.15 13.95 35.30
N VAL A 81 -9.07 14.28 34.59
CA VAL A 81 -8.20 13.30 33.92
C VAL A 81 -6.79 13.29 34.52
N THR A 82 -6.42 14.30 35.30
CA THR A 82 -5.14 14.40 36.01
C THR A 82 -5.24 15.35 37.20
N ASP A 83 -4.48 15.05 38.26
CA ASP A 83 -4.37 15.88 39.47
C ASP A 83 -3.49 17.12 39.26
N ILE A 84 -2.85 17.27 38.09
CA ILE A 84 -2.03 18.44 37.78
C ILE A 84 -2.98 19.64 37.58
N PRO A 85 -2.87 20.72 38.39
CA PRO A 85 -3.67 21.91 38.18
C PRO A 85 -3.25 22.60 36.88
N ASN A 86 -4.23 22.97 36.05
CA ASN A 86 -4.02 23.69 34.79
C ASN A 86 -2.94 23.03 33.89
N PRO A 87 -3.07 21.75 33.52
CA PRO A 87 -1.97 21.03 32.89
C PRO A 87 -1.80 21.41 31.41
N VAL A 88 -0.60 21.23 30.88
CA VAL A 88 -0.36 21.22 29.43
C VAL A 88 -0.81 19.87 28.87
N PHE A 89 -1.70 19.88 27.88
CA PHE A 89 -2.03 18.67 27.13
C PHE A 89 -0.92 18.35 26.13
N ILE A 90 -0.46 17.10 26.09
CA ILE A 90 0.67 16.65 25.27
C ILE A 90 0.22 15.45 24.43
N LYS A 91 0.59 15.50 23.16
CA LYS A 91 0.30 14.49 22.14
C LYS A 91 1.57 14.19 21.34
N PRO A 92 2.39 13.24 21.82
CA PRO A 92 3.52 12.75 21.07
C PRO A 92 3.06 12.16 19.74
N THR A 93 3.74 12.52 18.65
CA THR A 93 3.41 12.10 17.30
C THR A 93 4.69 11.75 16.57
N LYS A 94 4.77 10.54 16.01
CA LYS A 94 5.83 10.20 15.06
C LYS A 94 5.62 10.90 13.72
N LEU A 95 6.62 11.65 13.30
CA LEU A 95 6.71 12.21 11.95
C LEU A 95 6.75 11.08 10.92
N ASN A 96 6.10 11.29 9.78
CA ASN A 96 6.02 10.28 8.73
C ASN A 96 5.93 10.91 7.34
N CYS A 97 6.58 10.26 6.37
CA CYS A 97 6.49 10.65 4.95
C CYS A 97 5.31 10.01 4.21
N ASN A 98 4.60 9.08 4.85
CA ASN A 98 3.46 8.35 4.28
C ASN A 98 3.78 7.60 2.96
N ARG A 99 5.02 7.11 2.82
CA ARG A 99 5.49 6.34 1.66
C ARG A 99 5.59 4.85 1.99
N LEU A 100 5.13 3.98 1.08
CA LEU A 100 5.21 2.53 1.25
C LEU A 100 6.64 1.98 1.24
N ARG A 101 7.58 2.69 0.60
CA ARG A 101 8.99 2.26 0.58
C ARG A 101 9.75 2.52 1.87
N CYS A 102 9.28 3.46 2.69
CA CYS A 102 10.00 3.92 3.88
C CYS A 102 9.90 2.89 5.02
N SER A 103 11.04 2.41 5.51
CA SER A 103 11.15 1.45 6.61
C SER A 103 10.41 1.89 7.88
N GLU A 104 10.38 3.18 8.17
CA GLU A 104 9.71 3.71 9.38
C GLU A 104 8.20 3.91 9.18
N CYS A 105 7.77 4.18 7.95
CA CYS A 105 6.41 4.67 7.69
C CYS A 105 5.52 3.67 6.96
N TYR A 106 6.05 2.58 6.42
CA TYR A 106 5.31 1.71 5.49
C TYR A 106 4.06 1.12 6.13
N THR A 107 4.09 0.63 7.37
CA THR A 107 2.89 0.06 8.03
C THR A 107 1.76 1.08 8.14
N ARG A 108 2.07 2.31 8.57
CA ARG A 108 1.10 3.41 8.66
C ARG A 108 0.64 3.86 7.27
N ALA A 109 1.54 3.89 6.29
CA ALA A 109 1.22 4.23 4.91
C ALA A 109 0.30 3.19 4.26
N SER A 110 0.55 1.90 4.50
CA SER A 110 -0.29 0.78 4.07
C SER A 110 -1.69 0.89 4.65
N TYR A 111 -1.80 1.14 5.96
CA TYR A 111 -3.08 1.37 6.60
C TYR A 111 -3.82 2.58 6.01
N SER A 112 -3.17 3.74 5.94
CA SER A 112 -3.78 4.96 5.41
C SER A 112 -4.25 4.81 3.96
N ARG A 113 -3.44 4.18 3.11
CA ARG A 113 -3.79 3.90 1.71
C ARG A 113 -4.91 2.87 1.61
N SER A 114 -4.95 1.86 2.47
CA SER A 114 -6.04 0.87 2.50
C SER A 114 -7.40 1.51 2.79
N VAL A 115 -7.44 2.50 3.70
CA VAL A 115 -8.66 3.28 3.97
C VAL A 115 -9.11 4.01 2.71
N LYS A 116 -8.20 4.73 2.03
CA LYS A 116 -8.51 5.46 0.79
C LYS A 116 -8.99 4.55 -0.34
N ILE A 117 -8.31 3.42 -0.55
CA ILE A 117 -8.69 2.41 -1.55
C ILE A 117 -10.07 1.84 -1.23
N THR A 118 -10.32 1.48 0.03
CA THR A 118 -11.62 0.95 0.47
C THR A 118 -12.73 1.96 0.27
N ARG A 119 -12.50 3.23 0.60
CA ARG A 119 -13.46 4.32 0.35
C ARG A 119 -13.84 4.37 -1.13
N ARG A 120 -12.86 4.32 -2.04
CA ARG A 120 -13.14 4.33 -3.49
C ARG A 120 -13.89 3.09 -3.97
N ILE A 121 -13.55 1.91 -3.48
CA ILE A 121 -14.26 0.66 -3.80
C ILE A 121 -15.71 0.70 -3.31
N LYS A 122 -15.96 1.22 -2.10
CA LYS A 122 -17.31 1.39 -1.57
C LYS A 122 -18.08 2.49 -2.27
N TYR A 123 -17.42 3.59 -2.63
CA TYR A 123 -18.04 4.69 -3.36
C TYR A 123 -18.63 4.26 -4.70
N PHE A 124 -18.00 3.29 -5.37
CA PHE A 124 -18.57 2.70 -6.59
C PHE A 124 -19.98 2.11 -6.39
N GLN A 125 -20.32 1.62 -5.18
CA GLN A 125 -21.66 1.09 -4.88
C GLN A 125 -22.77 2.14 -4.99
N GLN A 126 -22.40 3.43 -4.93
CA GLN A 126 -23.32 4.56 -4.99
C GLN A 126 -23.55 5.05 -6.43
N THR A 127 -22.90 4.46 -7.44
CA THR A 127 -23.04 4.91 -8.82
C THR A 127 -24.11 4.14 -9.57
N ASN A 128 -24.66 4.79 -10.61
CA ASN A 128 -25.62 4.17 -11.51
C ASN A 128 -25.02 2.96 -12.24
N GLU A 129 -23.71 2.91 -12.48
CA GLU A 129 -23.09 1.72 -13.09
C GLU A 129 -23.15 0.49 -12.17
N PHE A 130 -23.14 0.70 -10.86
CA PHE A 130 -23.30 -0.39 -9.91
C PHE A 130 -24.76 -0.84 -9.81
N SER A 131 -25.69 0.10 -9.63
CA SER A 131 -27.12 -0.20 -9.46
C SER A 131 -27.75 -0.78 -10.73
N ASN A 132 -27.39 -0.26 -11.90
CA ASN A 132 -27.92 -0.72 -13.19
C ASN A 132 -27.12 -1.91 -13.77
N SER A 133 -26.21 -2.50 -12.99
CA SER A 133 -25.46 -3.66 -13.45
C SER A 133 -26.40 -4.83 -13.70
N ARG A 134 -26.34 -5.42 -14.91
CA ARG A 134 -27.10 -6.64 -15.26
C ARG A 134 -26.75 -7.84 -14.38
N SER A 135 -25.66 -7.75 -13.62
CA SER A 135 -25.17 -8.81 -12.76
C SER A 135 -25.04 -8.30 -11.33
N PHE A 136 -25.38 -9.13 -10.35
CA PHE A 136 -25.09 -8.82 -8.95
C PHE A 136 -23.58 -8.74 -8.72
N LEU A 137 -23.05 -7.56 -8.42
CA LEU A 137 -21.62 -7.34 -8.26
C LEU A 137 -21.17 -7.63 -6.83
N LYS A 138 -20.05 -8.34 -6.67
CA LYS A 138 -19.45 -8.63 -5.36
C LYS A 138 -18.00 -8.22 -5.29
N GLU A 139 -17.61 -7.67 -4.14
CA GLU A 139 -16.22 -7.41 -3.79
C GLU A 139 -15.42 -8.71 -3.80
N THR A 140 -14.45 -8.82 -4.70
CA THR A 140 -13.71 -10.04 -5.01
C THR A 140 -12.21 -9.76 -4.98
N HIS A 141 -11.45 -10.77 -4.57
CA HIS A 141 -10.00 -10.76 -4.69
C HIS A 141 -9.56 -11.82 -5.71
N VAL A 142 -8.82 -11.39 -6.74
CA VAL A 142 -8.28 -12.25 -7.78
C VAL A 142 -6.77 -12.05 -7.82
N ILE A 143 -6.01 -13.13 -7.98
CA ILE A 143 -4.55 -13.08 -8.17
C ILE A 143 -4.26 -13.53 -9.60
N VAL A 144 -3.50 -12.72 -10.34
CA VAL A 144 -3.01 -13.08 -11.66
C VAL A 144 -1.50 -13.20 -11.58
N SER A 145 -0.97 -14.38 -11.90
CA SER A 145 0.47 -14.67 -11.92
C SER A 145 0.91 -14.92 -13.36
N PRO A 146 1.48 -13.91 -14.04
CA PRO A 146 2.15 -14.12 -15.31
C PRO A 146 3.22 -15.21 -15.19
N ARG A 147 3.45 -15.91 -16.30
CA ARG A 147 4.55 -16.86 -16.42
C ARG A 147 5.89 -16.16 -16.21
N VAL A 148 6.82 -16.83 -15.54
CA VAL A 148 8.13 -16.24 -15.18
C VAL A 148 9.01 -16.03 -16.40
N GLU A 149 8.78 -16.81 -17.45
CA GLU A 149 9.51 -16.82 -18.71
C GLU A 149 9.07 -15.71 -19.67
N ILE A 150 8.08 -14.89 -19.29
CA ILE A 150 7.59 -13.83 -20.15
C ILE A 150 8.65 -12.73 -20.32
N GLN A 151 9.00 -12.45 -21.57
CA GLN A 151 9.91 -11.37 -21.94
C GLN A 151 9.10 -10.15 -22.39
N ASP A 152 8.68 -9.32 -21.44
CA ASP A 152 7.89 -8.14 -21.75
C ASP A 152 8.09 -7.05 -20.69
N THR A 153 7.74 -5.81 -21.01
CA THR A 153 7.79 -4.69 -20.08
C THR A 153 6.71 -4.82 -19.01
N TYR A 154 6.98 -4.32 -17.80
CA TYR A 154 6.00 -4.29 -16.71
C TYR A 154 4.66 -3.64 -17.14
N GLU A 155 4.75 -2.56 -17.91
CA GLU A 155 3.61 -1.79 -18.40
C GLU A 155 2.73 -2.63 -19.35
N SER A 156 3.36 -3.36 -20.27
CA SER A 156 2.68 -4.28 -21.19
C SER A 156 2.08 -5.47 -20.44
N ILE A 157 2.85 -6.11 -19.54
CA ILE A 157 2.35 -7.21 -18.70
C ILE A 157 1.13 -6.77 -17.89
N ARG A 158 1.20 -5.61 -17.24
CA ARG A 158 0.07 -5.04 -16.48
C ARG A 158 -1.15 -4.82 -17.37
N SER A 159 -0.95 -4.34 -18.59
CA SER A 159 -2.04 -4.11 -19.55
C SER A 159 -2.72 -5.41 -19.97
N LYS A 160 -1.92 -6.46 -20.24
CA LYS A 160 -2.41 -7.82 -20.51
C LYS A 160 -3.15 -8.41 -19.31
N VAL A 161 -2.65 -8.19 -18.09
CA VAL A 161 -3.34 -8.60 -16.84
C VAL A 161 -4.69 -7.92 -16.69
N VAL A 162 -4.78 -6.61 -16.97
CA VAL A 162 -6.05 -5.87 -16.92
C VAL A 162 -7.05 -6.44 -17.93
N LYS A 163 -6.62 -6.68 -19.17
CA LYS A 163 -7.46 -7.30 -20.21
C LYS A 163 -7.97 -8.67 -19.76
N LEU A 164 -7.06 -9.55 -19.30
CA LEU A 164 -7.42 -10.88 -18.81
C LEU A 164 -8.44 -10.81 -17.66
N LEU A 165 -8.26 -9.89 -16.70
CA LEU A 165 -9.21 -9.70 -15.60
C LEU A 165 -10.61 -9.31 -16.11
N GLN A 166 -10.68 -8.45 -17.12
CA GLN A 166 -11.94 -8.04 -17.73
C GLN A 166 -12.63 -9.20 -18.47
N ASP A 167 -11.87 -9.95 -19.27
CA ASP A 167 -12.36 -11.11 -20.01
C ASP A 167 -12.97 -12.16 -19.07
N VAL A 168 -12.32 -12.42 -17.94
CA VAL A 168 -12.78 -13.39 -16.93
C VAL A 168 -13.88 -12.86 -16.00
N GLY A 169 -14.37 -11.64 -16.22
CA GLY A 169 -15.57 -11.09 -15.57
C GLY A 169 -15.32 -10.12 -14.41
N VAL A 170 -14.10 -9.58 -14.24
CA VAL A 170 -13.80 -8.48 -13.30
C VAL A 170 -14.07 -7.15 -14.00
N ILE A 171 -15.01 -6.37 -13.48
CA ILE A 171 -15.45 -5.13 -14.14
C ILE A 171 -14.58 -3.91 -13.82
N GLY A 172 -13.79 -4.00 -12.75
CA GLY A 172 -12.90 -2.93 -12.30
C GLY A 172 -12.43 -3.14 -10.86
N GLY A 173 -11.33 -2.51 -10.52
CA GLY A 173 -10.72 -2.65 -9.19
C GLY A 173 -9.40 -1.91 -9.05
N VAL A 174 -8.76 -2.15 -7.91
CA VAL A 174 -7.36 -1.81 -7.70
C VAL A 174 -6.50 -3.03 -8.01
N LEU A 175 -5.37 -2.79 -8.68
CA LEU A 175 -4.32 -3.75 -8.93
C LEU A 175 -3.10 -3.38 -8.08
N ILE A 176 -2.59 -4.33 -7.30
CA ILE A 176 -1.43 -4.16 -6.42
C ILE A 176 -0.37 -5.19 -6.82
N VAL A 177 0.75 -4.71 -7.32
CA VAL A 177 1.83 -5.57 -7.83
C VAL A 177 2.69 -6.13 -6.70
N HIS A 178 3.07 -7.40 -6.84
CA HIS A 178 3.98 -8.13 -5.97
C HIS A 178 4.96 -8.90 -6.85
N HIS A 179 6.24 -8.59 -6.72
CA HIS A 179 7.35 -9.30 -7.36
C HIS A 179 7.93 -10.38 -6.46
N PHE A 180 7.68 -10.29 -5.15
CA PHE A 180 8.24 -11.18 -4.14
C PHE A 180 7.14 -12.06 -3.55
N ARG A 181 7.37 -13.37 -3.53
CA ARG A 181 6.48 -14.36 -2.94
C ARG A 181 6.98 -14.74 -1.55
N CYS A 182 6.05 -15.04 -0.67
CA CYS A 182 6.36 -15.50 0.68
C CYS A 182 6.69 -17.00 0.67
N GLN A 183 7.84 -17.36 1.23
CA GLN A 183 8.25 -18.72 1.55
C GLN A 183 8.83 -18.69 2.97
N ASP A 184 8.35 -19.56 3.86
CA ASP A 184 8.81 -19.62 5.27
C ASP A 184 8.81 -18.27 5.99
N ARG A 185 7.76 -17.46 5.73
CA ARG A 185 7.57 -16.09 6.25
C ARG A 185 8.59 -15.06 5.73
N LYS A 186 9.39 -15.40 4.73
CA LYS A 186 10.34 -14.52 4.04
C LYS A 186 9.88 -14.22 2.62
N TYR A 187 10.06 -12.99 2.16
CA TYR A 187 9.65 -12.53 0.82
C TYR A 187 10.86 -12.43 -0.13
N ASP A 188 11.52 -13.55 -0.39
CA ASP A 188 12.76 -13.62 -1.17
C ASP A 188 12.57 -14.30 -2.54
N LYS A 189 11.56 -15.16 -2.70
CA LYS A 189 11.27 -15.83 -3.97
C LYS A 189 10.71 -14.86 -5.00
N LYS A 190 11.43 -14.68 -6.11
CA LYS A 190 10.94 -13.92 -7.28
C LYS A 190 9.72 -14.62 -7.89
N GLY A 191 8.70 -13.84 -8.19
CA GLY A 191 7.52 -14.30 -8.90
C GLY A 191 6.49 -13.21 -9.01
N LEU A 192 6.54 -12.45 -10.11
CA LEU A 192 5.59 -11.40 -10.44
C LEU A 192 4.15 -11.94 -10.38
N HIS A 193 3.33 -11.24 -9.63
CA HIS A 193 1.90 -11.43 -9.57
C HIS A 193 1.19 -10.14 -9.20
N PHE A 194 -0.08 -10.08 -9.56
CA PHE A 194 -0.93 -8.93 -9.36
C PHE A 194 -2.12 -9.33 -8.53
N HIS A 195 -2.33 -8.63 -7.42
CA HIS A 195 -3.54 -8.75 -6.64
C HIS A 195 -4.55 -7.74 -7.15
N CYS A 196 -5.67 -8.23 -7.67
CA CYS A 196 -6.84 -7.43 -7.95
C CYS A 196 -7.80 -7.48 -6.76
N VAL A 197 -8.20 -6.32 -6.23
CA VAL A 197 -9.33 -6.20 -5.30
C VAL A 197 -10.34 -5.23 -5.91
N GLY A 198 -11.54 -5.71 -6.18
CA GLY A 198 -12.53 -4.95 -6.94
C GLY A 198 -13.85 -5.69 -7.06
N TYR A 199 -14.60 -5.45 -8.13
CA TYR A 199 -15.90 -6.09 -8.35
C TYR A 199 -15.85 -7.10 -9.49
N SER A 200 -16.48 -8.25 -9.25
CA SER A 200 -16.80 -9.23 -10.29
C SER A 200 -18.27 -9.63 -10.20
N SER A 201 -18.81 -10.13 -11.31
CA SER A 201 -20.18 -10.67 -11.34
C SER A 201 -20.29 -11.88 -10.40
N ARG A 202 -21.19 -11.79 -9.42
CA ARG A 202 -21.52 -12.82 -8.42
C ARG A 202 -20.35 -13.37 -7.60
N ALA A 203 -19.21 -12.66 -7.54
CA ALA A 203 -17.91 -13.15 -7.03
C ALA A 203 -17.32 -14.33 -7.84
N LEU A 204 -17.82 -14.51 -9.06
CA LEU A 204 -17.42 -15.56 -9.98
C LEU A 204 -16.47 -14.97 -11.01
N VAL A 205 -15.21 -15.37 -10.90
CA VAL A 205 -14.31 -15.38 -12.06
C VAL A 205 -14.76 -16.53 -12.96
N ARG A 206 -14.99 -16.25 -14.24
CA ARG A 206 -15.49 -17.23 -15.22
C ARG A 206 -14.43 -18.31 -15.45
N GLY A 207 -14.55 -19.45 -14.75
CA GLY A 207 -13.55 -20.52 -14.78
C GLY A 207 -13.33 -21.13 -16.17
N SER A 208 -14.40 -21.27 -16.96
CA SER A 208 -14.30 -21.70 -18.36
C SER A 208 -13.47 -20.74 -19.20
N GLU A 209 -13.66 -19.43 -19.01
CA GLU A 209 -12.90 -18.39 -19.68
C GLU A 209 -11.44 -18.35 -19.21
N VAL A 210 -11.18 -18.54 -17.90
CA VAL A 210 -9.81 -18.71 -17.39
C VAL A 210 -9.11 -19.87 -18.07
N LYS A 211 -9.79 -21.03 -18.18
CA LYS A 211 -9.25 -22.22 -18.84
C LYS A 211 -8.95 -21.94 -20.31
N ARG A 212 -9.89 -21.34 -21.03
CA ARG A 212 -9.74 -20.99 -22.45
C ARG A 212 -8.55 -20.04 -22.67
N GLN A 213 -8.49 -18.94 -21.91
CA GLN A 213 -7.41 -17.96 -21.99
C GLN A 213 -6.05 -18.58 -21.65
N PHE A 214 -5.99 -19.47 -20.66
CA PHE A 214 -4.76 -20.18 -20.33
C PHE A 214 -4.31 -21.10 -21.47
N GLN A 215 -5.24 -21.83 -22.09
CA GLN A 215 -4.94 -22.72 -23.22
C GLN A 215 -4.49 -21.96 -24.47
N GLU A 216 -5.12 -20.82 -24.77
CA GLU A 216 -4.81 -20.03 -25.96
C GLU A 216 -3.55 -19.17 -25.81
N SER A 217 -3.43 -18.45 -24.69
CA SER A 217 -2.35 -17.46 -24.51
C SER A 217 -1.13 -18.02 -23.78
N ASN A 218 -1.32 -19.05 -22.95
CA ASN A 218 -0.33 -19.56 -22.01
C ASN A 218 0.36 -18.45 -21.18
N PHE A 219 -0.34 -17.33 -20.95
CA PHE A 219 0.25 -16.09 -20.43
C PHE A 219 0.35 -16.08 -18.89
N ALA A 220 -0.72 -16.45 -18.20
CA ALA A 220 -0.82 -16.29 -16.76
C ALA A 220 -1.75 -17.31 -16.11
N ILE A 221 -1.48 -17.61 -14.84
CA ILE A 221 -2.36 -18.37 -13.96
C ILE A 221 -3.27 -17.40 -13.22
N VAL A 222 -4.58 -17.65 -13.23
CA VAL A 222 -5.58 -16.85 -12.50
C VAL A 222 -6.10 -17.65 -11.31
N LYS A 223 -6.01 -17.07 -10.11
CA LYS A 223 -6.56 -17.63 -8.87
C LYS A 223 -7.65 -16.74 -8.31
N ASN A 224 -8.89 -17.24 -8.28
CA ASN A 224 -10.01 -16.56 -7.63
C ASN A 224 -9.96 -16.83 -6.12
N MET A 225 -9.74 -15.80 -5.31
CA MET A 225 -9.77 -15.90 -3.84
C MET A 225 -11.19 -15.69 -3.29
N GLY A 226 -12.15 -15.36 -4.15
CA GLY A 226 -13.58 -15.23 -3.84
C GLY A 226 -13.97 -13.93 -3.15
N LYS A 227 -15.21 -13.90 -2.64
CA LYS A 227 -15.82 -12.74 -1.96
C LYS A 227 -14.96 -12.29 -0.78
N ARG A 228 -14.77 -10.99 -0.58
CA ARG A 228 -14.07 -10.44 0.59
C ARG A 228 -15.04 -10.12 1.73
N LYS A 229 -14.66 -10.52 2.96
CA LYS A 229 -15.33 -10.09 4.19
C LYS A 229 -14.96 -8.64 4.55
N SER A 230 -13.70 -8.27 4.35
CA SER A 230 -13.20 -6.91 4.55
C SER A 230 -12.20 -6.54 3.46
N VAL A 231 -12.60 -5.60 2.60
CA VAL A 231 -11.72 -5.00 1.59
C VAL A 231 -10.53 -4.30 2.24
N GLN A 232 -10.76 -3.53 3.30
CA GLN A 232 -9.69 -2.78 3.98
C GLN A 232 -8.62 -3.70 4.56
N LYS A 233 -9.01 -4.72 5.34
CA LYS A 233 -8.03 -5.67 5.91
C LYS A 233 -7.24 -6.38 4.82
N THR A 234 -7.92 -6.79 3.74
CA THR A 234 -7.27 -7.41 2.57
C THR A 234 -6.25 -6.46 1.95
N VAL A 235 -6.66 -5.24 1.59
CA VAL A 235 -5.77 -4.24 0.96
C VAL A 235 -4.63 -3.84 1.88
N SER A 236 -4.88 -3.63 3.18
CA SER A 236 -3.83 -3.29 4.14
C SER A 236 -2.77 -4.38 4.24
N TYR A 237 -3.19 -5.64 4.26
CA TYR A 237 -2.28 -6.79 4.22
C TYR A 237 -1.46 -6.79 2.93
N LEU A 238 -2.10 -6.65 1.76
CA LEU A 238 -1.38 -6.62 0.48
C LEU A 238 -0.38 -5.47 0.41
N LEU A 239 -0.75 -4.27 0.87
CA LEU A 239 0.16 -3.13 0.85
C LEU A 239 1.35 -3.28 1.81
N SER A 240 1.23 -4.06 2.88
CA SER A 240 2.32 -4.26 3.84
C SER A 240 3.52 -5.01 3.27
N HIS A 241 3.36 -5.73 2.15
CA HIS A 241 4.40 -6.52 1.49
C HIS A 241 4.35 -6.42 -0.04
N CYS A 242 3.70 -5.36 -0.56
CA CYS A 242 3.67 -5.10 -1.99
C CYS A 242 5.05 -4.69 -2.52
N SER A 243 5.20 -4.72 -3.84
CA SER A 243 6.41 -4.21 -4.48
C SER A 243 6.32 -2.71 -4.73
N VAL A 244 7.37 -1.99 -4.36
CA VAL A 244 7.52 -0.55 -4.55
C VAL A 244 8.62 -0.26 -5.55
N ASN A 245 8.45 0.82 -6.32
CA ASN A 245 9.43 1.26 -7.31
C ASN A 245 9.43 2.80 -7.34
N LYS A 246 10.57 3.41 -7.72
CA LYS A 246 10.72 4.88 -7.80
C LYS A 246 9.97 5.49 -8.97
N THR A 247 9.91 4.80 -10.10
CA THR A 247 9.37 5.32 -11.38
C THR A 247 8.04 4.65 -11.76
N LYS A 248 7.78 3.44 -11.26
CA LYS A 248 6.59 2.65 -11.62
C LYS A 248 5.53 2.66 -10.53
N HIS A 249 4.26 2.59 -10.95
CA HIS A 249 3.13 2.56 -10.02
C HIS A 249 2.93 1.18 -9.38
N THR A 250 3.04 1.11 -8.05
CA THR A 250 2.66 -0.08 -7.27
C THR A 250 1.16 -0.37 -7.30
N ILE A 251 0.36 0.70 -7.32
CA ILE A 251 -1.10 0.66 -7.17
C ILE A 251 -1.70 1.30 -8.41
N THR A 252 -2.49 0.55 -9.17
CA THR A 252 -3.16 1.05 -10.37
C THR A 252 -4.63 0.73 -10.37
N TRP A 253 -5.47 1.66 -10.78
CA TRP A 253 -6.92 1.47 -10.91
C TRP A 253 -7.29 1.17 -12.35
N PHE A 254 -8.26 0.27 -12.56
CA PHE A 254 -8.70 -0.12 -13.90
C PHE A 254 -10.21 -0.38 -13.97
N GLY A 255 -10.71 -0.52 -15.20
CA GLY A 255 -12.11 -0.77 -15.50
C GLY A 255 -13.00 0.37 -14.99
N LYS A 256 -14.19 0.01 -14.48
CA LYS A 256 -15.16 0.98 -13.94
C LYS A 256 -14.68 1.75 -12.71
N LEU A 257 -13.60 1.30 -12.06
CA LEU A 257 -13.00 1.97 -10.91
C LEU A 257 -11.74 2.77 -11.28
N SER A 258 -11.41 2.92 -12.57
CA SER A 258 -10.29 3.74 -13.04
C SER A 258 -10.51 5.23 -12.76
N TYR A 259 -9.45 6.02 -12.71
CA TYR A 259 -9.54 7.47 -12.44
C TYR A 259 -10.34 8.24 -13.50
N SER A 260 -10.39 7.75 -14.74
CA SER A 260 -11.19 8.34 -15.82
C SER A 260 -12.67 7.97 -15.77
N GLN A 261 -13.03 6.87 -15.10
CA GLN A 261 -14.41 6.37 -15.01
C GLN A 261 -15.08 6.73 -13.68
N LEU A 262 -14.32 6.77 -12.58
CA LEU A 262 -14.85 7.05 -11.25
C LEU A 262 -14.08 8.21 -10.60
N LYS A 263 -14.80 9.27 -10.23
CA LYS A 263 -14.20 10.39 -9.49
C LYS A 263 -13.78 9.94 -8.09
N ASN A 264 -12.72 10.54 -7.56
CA ASN A 264 -12.33 10.26 -6.18
C ASN A 264 -13.41 10.79 -5.22
N PRO A 265 -13.83 9.98 -4.23
CA PRO A 265 -14.76 10.47 -3.22
C PRO A 265 -14.11 11.62 -2.45
N LYS A 266 -14.86 12.72 -2.28
CA LYS A 266 -14.46 13.81 -1.39
C LYS A 266 -14.58 13.36 0.07
N ALA A 267 -13.81 14.00 0.95
CA ALA A 267 -14.05 13.84 2.37
C ALA A 267 -15.45 14.39 2.70
N THR A 268 -16.21 13.66 3.50
CA THR A 268 -17.49 14.12 4.03
C THR A 268 -17.26 15.22 5.07
N GLU A 269 -18.26 16.08 5.30
CA GLU A 269 -18.20 17.11 6.34
C GLU A 269 -17.89 16.51 7.71
N TYR A 270 -18.56 15.41 8.06
CA TYR A 270 -18.27 14.64 9.26
C TYR A 270 -16.79 14.21 9.35
N GLU A 271 -16.21 13.67 8.27
CA GLU A 271 -14.79 13.28 8.28
C GLU A 271 -13.85 14.47 8.46
N VAL A 272 -14.18 15.62 7.89
CA VAL A 272 -13.41 16.86 8.08
C VAL A 272 -13.50 17.32 9.53
N GLU A 273 -14.71 17.34 10.10
CA GLU A 273 -14.94 17.71 11.50
C GLU A 273 -14.16 16.79 12.47
N GLN A 274 -14.21 15.47 12.26
CA GLN A 274 -13.45 14.51 13.08
C GLN A 274 -11.93 14.74 12.96
N LEU A 275 -11.43 15.06 11.76
CA LEU A 275 -10.01 15.37 11.58
C LEU A 275 -9.61 16.66 12.31
N GLU A 276 -10.46 17.67 12.34
CA GLU A 276 -10.19 18.90 13.09
C GLU A 276 -10.23 18.67 14.59
N LYS A 277 -11.16 17.86 15.11
CA LYS A 277 -11.17 17.46 16.54
C LYS A 277 -9.86 16.82 16.98
N VAL A 278 -9.27 15.96 16.14
CA VAL A 278 -7.97 15.32 16.41
C VAL A 278 -6.80 16.31 16.44
N ARG A 279 -6.97 17.51 15.85
CA ARG A 279 -5.98 18.60 15.81
C ARG A 279 -6.20 19.64 16.91
N CYS A 280 -7.24 19.49 17.72
CA CYS A 280 -7.58 20.39 18.82
C CYS A 280 -7.31 19.75 20.18
N CYS A 281 -7.14 20.60 21.19
CA CYS A 281 -7.02 20.20 22.59
C CYS A 281 -8.34 19.57 23.05
N PRO A 282 -8.33 18.38 23.67
CA PRO A 282 -9.55 17.77 24.17
C PRO A 282 -10.19 18.55 25.32
N ILE A 283 -9.41 19.38 26.05
CA ILE A 283 -9.91 20.17 27.18
C ILE A 283 -10.56 21.47 26.69
N CYS A 284 -9.81 22.34 26.02
CA CYS A 284 -10.27 23.69 25.66
C CYS A 284 -10.56 23.90 24.17
N GLN A 285 -10.46 22.86 23.34
CA GLN A 285 -10.70 22.90 21.88
C GLN A 285 -9.78 23.84 21.08
N ALA A 286 -8.77 24.46 21.70
CA ALA A 286 -7.77 25.23 20.98
C ALA A 286 -6.89 24.33 20.10
N ARG A 287 -6.46 24.84 18.94
CA ARG A 287 -5.60 24.09 18.01
C ARG A 287 -4.26 23.74 18.66
N LEU A 288 -3.83 22.48 18.51
CA LEU A 288 -2.55 22.02 19.04
C LEU A 288 -1.38 22.68 18.31
N VAL A 289 -0.36 23.06 19.08
CA VAL A 289 0.89 23.66 18.57
C VAL A 289 2.06 22.73 18.83
N LYS A 290 3.15 22.90 18.09
CA LYS A 290 4.38 22.13 18.35
C LYS A 290 5.01 22.62 19.66
N LEU A 291 5.44 21.68 20.49
CA LEU A 291 6.07 21.94 21.77
C LEU A 291 7.48 21.34 21.82
N GLY A 292 8.37 22.04 22.51
CA GLY A 292 9.68 21.59 22.95
C GLY A 292 9.65 21.24 24.42
N TYR A 293 10.27 20.13 24.79
CA TYR A 293 10.45 19.76 26.19
C TYR A 293 11.75 20.40 26.72
N VAL A 294 11.65 21.11 27.84
CA VAL A 294 12.77 21.78 28.53
C VAL A 294 12.90 21.35 29.99
N GLY A 295 12.11 20.36 30.42
CA GLY A 295 12.21 19.78 31.75
C GLY A 295 13.51 19.01 31.94
N THR A 296 13.79 18.64 33.19
CA THR A 296 15.04 17.97 33.59
C THR A 296 15.01 16.45 33.39
N ASP A 297 13.84 15.86 33.14
CA ASP A 297 13.67 14.42 32.93
C ASP A 297 13.46 14.07 31.44
N ARG A 298 12.91 12.90 31.13
CA ARG A 298 12.59 12.46 29.77
C ARG A 298 11.22 12.98 29.34
N PRO A 299 11.04 13.40 28.07
CA PRO A 299 9.74 13.78 27.57
C PRO A 299 8.77 12.57 27.56
N PRO A 300 7.46 12.78 27.82
CA PRO A 300 6.46 11.73 27.73
C PRO A 300 6.40 11.09 26.35
N THR A 301 6.26 9.76 26.32
CA THR A 301 6.14 8.97 25.08
C THR A 301 4.70 8.75 24.64
N ASP A 302 3.74 8.98 25.54
CA ASP A 302 2.32 8.75 25.33
C ASP A 302 1.51 10.03 25.46
N ILE A 303 0.27 10.00 24.98
CA ILE A 303 -0.67 11.11 25.14
C ILE A 303 -0.92 11.31 26.64
N GLY A 304 -0.80 12.54 27.11
CA GLY A 304 -0.93 12.83 28.53
C GLY A 304 -0.93 14.30 28.86
N TYR A 305 -0.62 14.57 30.12
CA TYR A 305 -0.67 15.88 30.73
C TYR A 305 0.64 16.16 31.45
N GLY A 306 1.11 17.41 31.40
CA GLY A 306 2.37 17.81 32.03
C GLY A 306 2.32 19.21 32.63
N ILE A 307 3.38 19.56 33.34
CA ILE A 307 3.55 20.84 34.03
C ILE A 307 3.95 21.91 33.01
N GLU A 308 3.41 23.12 33.12
CA GLU A 308 3.64 24.17 32.13
C GLU A 308 5.11 24.57 31.93
N SER A 309 5.89 24.58 33.01
CA SER A 309 7.31 24.95 33.02
C SER A 309 8.16 24.07 32.11
N ASP A 310 7.78 22.82 31.91
CA ASP A 310 8.58 21.84 31.18
C ASP A 310 8.40 21.94 29.66
N TRP A 311 7.53 22.85 29.20
CA TRP A 311 7.15 22.94 27.79
C TRP A 311 7.23 24.35 27.25
N VAL A 312 7.93 24.50 26.13
CA VAL A 312 7.99 25.75 25.36
C VAL A 312 7.35 25.56 23.99
N LYS A 313 6.75 26.62 23.44
CA LYS A 313 6.23 26.59 22.07
C LYS A 313 7.41 26.78 21.11
N ILE A 314 7.49 25.93 20.07
CA ILE A 314 8.49 26.01 19.00
C ILE A 314 7.79 26.32 17.67
#